data_AF-A0A847FIZ3-F1
#
_entry.id   AF-A0A847FIZ3-F1
#
_cell.length_a   1.000
_cell.length_b   1.000
_cell.length_c   1.000
_cell.angle_alpha   90.00
_cell.angle_beta   90.00
_cell.angle_gamma   90.00
#
_symmetry.space_group_name_H-M   'P 1'
#
loop_
_entity.id
_entity.type
_entity.pdbx_description
1 polymer ?
#
loop_
_entity_poly.entity_id
_entity_poly.type
_entity_poly.pdbx_seq_one_letter_code
_entity_poly.pdbx_strand_id
1 'polypeptide(L)'
;MGEPTRTGTPQIERALVDLFASPDPEPVFVASLERRLLAQAEAMPHRIGTSRAPSSWSGWLDGLRRHRAMAVAAGLLMILALAVAAIGPARVVAAIQDLVGYVPGIGFVDLEATRLLAAPVEVTRDGVTLRVEQAIAGPDNTKIVVRSEGLPPEDLLWPDGAEQQGDFAPLLRLPDGRTLTTATWTLRLGGGTLEFPSLPDGVYRVKLELPRLPLVPTGAAPENWQVPLDLRPATGDLVTDLFAEPYAPAGAEETHHEITLRVLAVAHSAEETVVRVQVQWPNPDWEWPTIGYNLPVLRDNLGHEYHHAPASSTGSSVQTEVIRIPDPQQITPTPTPELPTDETTQTFAAVSPSAGQLALWVDAVSFAVPAEASFVVDLGDAPQVGDRWPLDISLTVAGFPVNISGARLVQEELELRDGTVQQTLLQFDLDSVPDQDGRMLRHIGLAGDQSWFSGTTGGYEPQSRTIRTGLELVDGTRIPGGPTEVRVERADVVFHGPWILTWSIPGAGKTDGTRAAPVVRHPANAVQSRQGLTLRASQVVQTDRLAAITVELDDPPPGFLLNRVWGWNPATKSSDLYLADERGRRYELTNGVTWRPGDERPW
;
A
#
# COMPACT_ATOMS: atom_id res chain seq x y z
N MET A 1 -56.24 -44.30 -23.54
CA MET A 1 -55.24 -44.07 -22.48
C MET A 1 -54.13 -43.26 -23.13
N GLY A 2 -54.09 -41.93 -23.13
CA GLY A 2 -54.70 -40.93 -22.27
C GLY A 2 -53.59 -40.05 -21.69
N GLU A 3 -52.91 -39.27 -22.55
CA GLU A 3 -52.01 -38.19 -22.10
C GLU A 3 -52.81 -37.07 -21.42
N PRO A 4 -52.23 -36.39 -20.40
CA PRO A 4 -52.72 -35.09 -19.98
C PRO A 4 -51.77 -33.95 -20.38
N THR A 5 -52.39 -32.92 -20.95
CA THR A 5 -51.85 -31.61 -21.33
C THR A 5 -51.71 -30.64 -20.13
N ARG A 6 -50.81 -29.67 -20.32
CA ARG A 6 -50.48 -28.45 -19.54
C ARG A 6 -51.65 -27.75 -18.80
N THR A 7 -51.34 -27.04 -17.70
CA THR A 7 -51.33 -25.54 -17.60
C THR A 7 -51.25 -24.99 -16.16
N GLY A 8 -50.42 -23.95 -15.98
CA GLY A 8 -50.24 -23.09 -14.80
C GLY A 8 -48.82 -22.50 -14.84
N THR A 9 -48.54 -21.20 -14.97
CA THR A 9 -49.27 -20.02 -14.49
C THR A 9 -48.83 -18.77 -15.30
N PRO A 10 -49.66 -18.21 -16.20
CA PRO A 10 -49.37 -16.98 -16.97
C PRO A 10 -49.73 -15.66 -16.25
N GLN A 11 -50.02 -15.68 -14.95
CA GLN A 11 -50.58 -14.51 -14.25
C GLN A 11 -49.55 -13.48 -13.77
N ILE A 12 -48.30 -13.91 -13.49
CA ILE A 12 -47.27 -13.02 -12.95
C ILE A 12 -46.63 -12.17 -14.05
N GLU A 13 -46.39 -12.75 -15.23
CA GLU A 13 -45.89 -12.02 -16.40
C GLU A 13 -46.89 -10.97 -16.89
N ARG A 14 -48.20 -11.25 -16.81
CA ARG A 14 -49.24 -10.25 -17.15
C ARG A 14 -49.32 -9.12 -16.13
N ALA A 15 -49.16 -9.41 -14.84
CA ALA A 15 -49.17 -8.37 -13.80
C ALA A 15 -47.94 -7.45 -13.85
N LEU A 16 -46.79 -7.95 -14.33
CA LEU A 16 -45.57 -7.14 -14.50
C LEU A 16 -45.62 -6.25 -15.74
N VAL A 17 -46.20 -6.72 -16.85
CA VAL A 17 -46.37 -5.90 -18.07
C VAL A 17 -47.39 -4.77 -17.86
N ASP A 18 -48.45 -4.99 -17.07
CA ASP A 18 -49.42 -3.94 -16.74
C ASP A 18 -48.86 -2.86 -15.78
N LEU A 19 -47.83 -3.18 -14.97
CA LEU A 19 -47.21 -2.22 -14.06
C LEU A 19 -46.24 -1.26 -14.76
N PHE A 20 -45.60 -1.68 -15.85
CA PHE A 20 -44.63 -0.88 -16.62
C PHE A 20 -45.22 -0.17 -17.85
N ALA A 21 -46.55 -0.24 -18.04
CA ALA A 21 -47.26 0.41 -19.14
C ALA A 21 -48.08 1.63 -18.68
N SER A 22 -47.62 2.40 -17.69
CA SER A 22 -48.26 3.69 -17.39
C SER A 22 -47.94 4.71 -18.48
N PRO A 23 -48.95 5.31 -19.15
CA PRO A 23 -48.71 6.44 -20.04
C PRO A 23 -48.25 7.66 -19.24
N ASP A 24 -47.44 8.51 -19.87
CA ASP A 24 -47.06 9.81 -19.32
C ASP A 24 -48.31 10.56 -18.79
N PRO A 25 -48.22 11.22 -17.63
CA PRO A 25 -49.37 11.87 -17.03
C PRO A 25 -49.94 12.93 -17.99
N GLU A 26 -51.27 12.92 -18.16
CA GLU A 26 -51.94 13.84 -19.09
C GLU A 26 -51.51 15.29 -18.83
N PRO A 27 -51.21 16.08 -19.88
CA PRO A 27 -50.73 17.46 -19.74
C PRO A 27 -51.65 18.36 -18.89
N VAL A 28 -52.95 18.04 -18.85
CA VAL A 28 -53.95 18.75 -18.05
C VAL A 28 -53.74 18.51 -16.55
N PHE A 29 -53.32 17.31 -16.14
CA PHE A 29 -53.00 16.99 -14.76
C PHE A 29 -51.77 17.77 -14.29
N VAL A 30 -50.70 17.76 -15.10
CA VAL A 30 -49.45 18.49 -14.81
C VAL A 30 -49.72 20.00 -14.71
N ALA A 31 -50.44 20.58 -15.67
CA ALA A 31 -50.81 21.99 -15.64
C ALA A 31 -51.72 22.34 -14.44
N SER A 32 -52.57 21.40 -13.98
CA SER A 32 -53.41 21.60 -12.80
C SER A 32 -52.62 21.53 -11.49
N LEU A 33 -51.55 20.72 -11.46
CA LEU A 33 -50.66 20.56 -10.31
C LEU A 33 -49.74 21.78 -10.16
N GLU A 34 -49.17 22.26 -11.27
CA GLU A 34 -48.37 23.49 -11.30
C GLU A 34 -49.19 24.70 -10.82
N ARG A 35 -50.44 24.83 -11.28
CA ARG A 35 -51.35 25.89 -10.81
C ARG A 35 -51.66 25.77 -9.30
N ARG A 36 -51.70 24.55 -8.76
CA ARG A 36 -51.96 24.29 -7.34
C ARG A 36 -50.75 24.59 -6.47
N LEU A 37 -49.55 24.31 -6.97
CA LEU A 37 -48.29 24.61 -6.29
C LEU A 37 -47.97 26.11 -6.30
N LEU A 38 -48.24 26.81 -7.40
CA LEU A 38 -48.11 28.27 -7.45
C LEU A 38 -49.12 28.97 -6.52
N ALA A 39 -50.36 28.48 -6.43
CA ALA A 39 -51.35 28.98 -5.48
C ALA A 39 -50.99 28.70 -4.01
N GLN A 40 -50.26 27.60 -3.72
CA GLN A 40 -49.72 27.32 -2.39
C GLN A 40 -48.51 28.19 -2.05
N ALA A 41 -47.69 28.55 -3.03
CA ALA A 41 -46.56 29.46 -2.84
C ALA A 41 -47.00 30.90 -2.55
N GLU A 42 -48.10 31.37 -3.16
CA GLU A 42 -48.70 32.68 -2.88
C GLU A 42 -49.46 32.76 -1.54
N ALA A 43 -49.86 31.61 -0.98
CA ALA A 43 -50.59 31.53 0.30
C ALA A 43 -49.69 31.44 1.55
N MET A 44 -48.36 31.47 1.40
CA MET A 44 -47.43 31.50 2.53
C MET A 44 -47.13 32.96 2.94
N PRO A 45 -47.56 33.42 4.13
CA PRO A 45 -47.33 34.81 4.53
C PRO A 45 -45.84 35.04 4.86
N HIS A 46 -45.20 35.91 4.09
CA HIS A 46 -43.94 36.54 4.48
C HIS A 46 -44.15 37.43 5.71
N ARG A 47 -43.39 37.17 6.79
CA ARG A 47 -43.17 38.15 7.86
C ARG A 47 -41.68 38.41 8.02
N ILE A 48 -41.22 39.46 7.35
CA ILE A 48 -40.06 40.24 7.74
C ILE A 48 -40.58 41.37 8.63
N GLY A 49 -40.08 41.46 9.87
CA GLY A 49 -40.42 42.53 10.81
C GLY A 49 -39.35 42.66 11.87
N THR A 50 -38.66 43.79 11.85
CA THR A 50 -37.64 44.21 12.80
C THR A 50 -38.24 44.60 14.16
N SER A 51 -37.38 44.54 15.19
CA SER A 51 -37.40 45.26 16.48
C SER A 51 -37.95 44.59 17.77
N ARG A 52 -37.02 44.55 18.75
CA ARG A 52 -37.09 44.66 20.22
C ARG A 52 -37.83 43.61 21.08
N ALA A 53 -37.07 43.05 22.02
CA ALA A 53 -37.53 42.36 23.23
C ALA A 53 -38.38 43.30 24.14
N PRO A 54 -39.30 42.78 25.00
CA PRO A 54 -38.87 42.17 26.26
C PRO A 54 -39.73 41.00 26.82
N SER A 55 -39.08 40.24 27.73
CA SER A 55 -39.59 39.59 28.96
C SER A 55 -40.93 38.82 28.97
N SER A 56 -40.86 37.49 29.10
CA SER A 56 -41.21 36.78 30.36
C SER A 56 -41.39 35.27 30.11
N TRP A 57 -40.44 34.49 30.62
CA TRP A 57 -40.52 33.03 30.71
C TRP A 57 -41.35 32.64 31.93
N SER A 58 -42.65 32.40 31.76
CA SER A 58 -43.45 31.74 32.80
C SER A 58 -44.68 30.98 32.28
N GLY A 59 -44.75 30.70 30.97
CA GLY A 59 -45.90 30.00 30.36
C GLY A 59 -45.63 28.57 29.86
N TRP A 60 -44.40 28.05 29.92
CA TRP A 60 -44.07 26.79 29.25
C TRP A 60 -44.21 25.52 30.13
N LEU A 61 -44.49 25.68 31.43
CA LEU A 61 -44.55 24.52 32.35
C LEU A 61 -45.95 23.92 32.56
N ASP A 62 -47.02 24.47 31.99
CA ASP A 62 -48.38 23.94 32.18
C ASP A 62 -48.81 22.88 31.13
N GLY A 63 -47.96 22.58 30.14
CA GLY A 63 -48.25 21.56 29.11
C GLY A 63 -47.78 20.14 29.43
N LEU A 64 -46.93 19.94 30.45
CA LEU A 64 -46.13 18.72 30.59
C LEU A 64 -46.80 17.56 31.37
N ARG A 65 -48.13 17.54 31.51
CA ARG A 65 -48.85 16.48 32.26
C ARG A 65 -49.74 15.56 31.44
N ARG A 66 -49.87 15.74 30.12
CA ARG A 66 -50.85 14.96 29.31
C ARG A 66 -50.31 13.84 28.43
N HIS A 67 -48.99 13.62 28.33
CA HIS A 67 -48.47 12.57 27.42
C HIS A 67 -47.38 11.71 28.07
N ARG A 68 -47.76 10.87 29.05
CA ARG A 68 -46.87 9.85 29.65
C ARG A 68 -46.33 8.84 28.63
N ALA A 69 -47.03 8.62 27.51
CA ALA A 69 -46.55 7.77 26.42
C ALA A 69 -45.45 8.43 25.55
N MET A 70 -45.49 9.76 25.35
CA MET A 70 -44.42 10.47 24.64
C MET A 70 -43.15 10.61 25.47
N ALA A 71 -43.26 10.67 26.80
CA ALA A 71 -42.09 10.72 27.68
C ALA A 71 -41.27 9.41 27.64
N VAL A 72 -41.94 8.26 27.50
CA VAL A 72 -41.27 6.95 27.36
C VAL A 72 -40.63 6.82 25.97
N ALA A 73 -41.32 7.25 24.91
CA ALA A 73 -40.77 7.23 23.55
C ALA A 73 -39.58 8.21 23.40
N ALA A 74 -39.68 9.41 23.96
CA ALA A 74 -38.59 10.38 23.99
C ALA A 74 -37.42 9.91 24.88
N GLY A 75 -37.70 9.23 26.00
CA GLY A 75 -36.69 8.60 26.84
C GLY A 75 -35.95 7.48 26.12
N LEU A 76 -36.67 6.61 25.40
CA LEU A 76 -36.06 5.55 24.57
C LEU A 76 -35.26 6.12 23.40
N LEU A 77 -35.76 7.17 22.74
CA LEU A 77 -35.01 7.88 21.69
C LEU A 77 -33.77 8.58 22.25
N MET A 78 -33.84 9.14 23.46
CA MET A 78 -32.68 9.76 24.09
C MET A 78 -31.67 8.73 24.55
N ILE A 79 -32.10 7.58 25.08
CA ILE A 79 -31.23 6.45 25.42
C ILE A 79 -30.61 5.84 24.17
N LEU A 80 -31.36 5.72 23.08
CA LEU A 80 -30.85 5.29 21.78
C LEU A 80 -29.85 6.31 21.22
N ALA A 81 -30.14 7.61 21.30
CA ALA A 81 -29.23 8.67 20.90
C ALA A 81 -27.98 8.72 21.78
N LEU A 82 -28.09 8.45 23.09
CA LEU A 82 -26.97 8.34 24.02
C LEU A 82 -26.16 7.05 23.81
N ALA A 83 -26.80 5.95 23.44
CA ALA A 83 -26.12 4.70 23.07
C ALA A 83 -25.39 4.85 21.73
N VAL A 84 -25.99 5.54 20.75
CA VAL A 84 -25.35 5.90 19.48
C VAL A 84 -24.23 6.92 19.70
N ALA A 85 -24.38 7.87 20.63
CA ALA A 85 -23.34 8.84 20.98
C ALA A 85 -22.19 8.21 21.80
N ALA A 86 -22.47 7.18 22.62
CA ALA A 86 -21.46 6.41 23.36
C ALA A 86 -20.58 5.55 22.43
N ILE A 87 -21.03 5.28 21.20
CA ILE A 87 -20.23 4.64 20.14
C ILE A 87 -19.25 5.65 19.49
N GLY A 88 -19.34 6.94 19.83
CA GLY A 88 -18.35 7.95 19.45
C GLY A 88 -18.52 8.48 18.02
N PRO A 89 -18.66 9.81 17.83
CA PRO A 89 -18.67 10.45 16.50
C PRO A 89 -17.38 10.24 15.70
N ALA A 90 -16.28 9.83 16.36
CA ALA A 90 -15.01 9.51 15.73
C ALA A 90 -15.05 8.20 14.90
N ARG A 91 -16.02 7.30 15.14
CA ARG A 91 -16.09 6.00 14.43
C ARG A 91 -16.93 6.02 13.15
N VAL A 92 -17.54 7.15 12.78
CA VAL A 92 -18.37 7.26 11.56
C VAL A 92 -17.97 8.43 10.65
N VAL A 93 -17.21 9.41 11.14
CA VAL A 93 -16.91 10.64 10.37
C VAL A 93 -15.66 10.54 9.44
N ALA A 94 -15.00 9.39 9.36
CA ALA A 94 -13.98 9.12 8.33
C ALA A 94 -14.40 8.06 7.29
N ALA A 95 -15.61 7.50 7.41
CA ALA A 95 -16.09 6.41 6.55
C ALA A 95 -16.85 6.88 5.29
N ILE A 96 -16.88 8.20 5.03
CA ILE A 96 -17.28 8.79 3.76
C ILE A 96 -16.35 9.98 3.49
N GLN A 97 -15.10 9.70 3.15
CA GLN A 97 -14.33 10.62 2.32
C GLN A 97 -14.51 10.12 0.89
N ASP A 98 -14.91 11.03 0.00
CA ASP A 98 -15.27 10.85 -1.41
C ASP A 98 -14.62 9.62 -2.05
N LEU A 99 -15.44 8.77 -2.69
CA LEU A 99 -14.99 7.52 -3.31
C LEU A 99 -13.98 7.80 -4.43
N VAL A 100 -12.72 7.81 -4.00
CA VAL A 100 -11.46 7.79 -4.71
C VAL A 100 -11.49 6.62 -5.71
N GLY A 101 -11.02 6.75 -6.95
CA GLY A 101 -10.83 5.64 -7.88
C GLY A 101 -9.44 5.03 -7.75
N TYR A 102 -9.25 3.78 -8.18
CA TYR A 102 -7.92 3.17 -8.21
C TYR A 102 -7.39 3.04 -9.64
N VAL A 103 -6.16 3.54 -9.87
CA VAL A 103 -5.46 3.40 -11.16
C VAL A 103 -4.18 2.58 -10.96
N PRO A 104 -4.06 1.40 -11.59
CA PRO A 104 -2.85 0.57 -11.56
C PRO A 104 -1.59 1.38 -11.87
N GLY A 105 -0.55 1.24 -11.06
CA GLY A 105 0.73 1.98 -11.22
C GLY A 105 0.76 3.41 -10.67
N ILE A 106 -0.38 4.01 -10.33
CA ILE A 106 -0.45 5.39 -9.78
C ILE A 106 -1.01 5.42 -8.34
N GLY A 107 -2.02 4.60 -8.03
CA GLY A 107 -2.62 4.52 -6.70
C GLY A 107 -4.08 5.00 -6.65
N PHE A 108 -4.54 5.36 -5.45
CA PHE A 108 -5.87 5.89 -5.19
C PHE A 108 -5.92 7.39 -5.53
N VAL A 109 -6.83 7.82 -6.40
CA VAL A 109 -7.00 9.22 -6.87
C VAL A 109 -8.44 9.73 -6.75
N ASP A 110 -8.63 10.97 -6.31
CA ASP A 110 -9.96 11.61 -6.29
C ASP A 110 -10.45 11.83 -7.73
N LEU A 111 -11.42 11.04 -8.17
CA LEU A 111 -11.89 11.03 -9.56
C LEU A 111 -12.57 12.34 -9.98
N GLU A 112 -13.16 13.10 -9.06
CA GLU A 112 -13.85 14.36 -9.41
C GLU A 112 -12.86 15.47 -9.77
N ALA A 113 -11.73 15.53 -9.06
CA ALA A 113 -10.67 16.49 -9.30
C ALA A 113 -9.57 15.98 -10.25
N THR A 114 -9.65 14.73 -10.70
CA THR A 114 -8.59 14.09 -11.49
C THR A 114 -8.89 14.10 -12.99
N ARG A 115 -7.82 14.26 -13.78
CA ARG A 115 -7.86 14.14 -15.24
C ARG A 115 -6.90 13.04 -15.68
N LEU A 116 -7.33 12.18 -16.58
CA LEU A 116 -6.59 10.99 -17.01
C LEU A 116 -6.40 10.93 -18.53
N LEU A 117 -5.32 10.26 -18.95
CA LEU A 117 -5.12 9.87 -20.33
C LEU A 117 -6.03 8.67 -20.66
N ALA A 118 -6.96 8.86 -21.59
CA ALA A 118 -7.99 7.86 -21.88
C ALA A 118 -7.46 6.59 -22.56
N ALA A 119 -6.34 6.68 -23.27
CA ALA A 119 -5.65 5.56 -23.88
C ALA A 119 -4.16 5.87 -24.02
N PRO A 120 -3.27 4.87 -23.95
CA PRO A 120 -1.85 5.07 -24.16
C PRO A 120 -1.54 5.81 -25.47
N VAL A 121 -0.57 6.72 -25.43
CA VAL A 121 -0.12 7.48 -26.60
C VAL A 121 1.26 7.00 -27.01
N GLU A 122 1.44 6.71 -28.30
CA GLU A 122 2.71 6.23 -28.84
C GLU A 122 3.26 7.20 -29.88
N VAL A 123 4.57 7.44 -29.80
CA VAL A 123 5.34 8.20 -30.79
C VAL A 123 6.52 7.33 -31.20
N THR A 124 6.67 7.08 -32.50
CA THR A 124 7.79 6.29 -33.03
C THR A 124 8.73 7.18 -33.84
N ARG A 125 10.04 7.09 -33.56
CA ARG A 125 11.11 7.80 -34.29
C ARG A 125 12.29 6.85 -34.47
N ASP A 126 12.80 6.76 -35.70
CA ASP A 126 13.98 5.95 -36.07
C ASP A 126 13.98 4.52 -35.51
N GLY A 127 12.81 3.86 -35.50
CA GLY A 127 12.65 2.48 -35.01
C GLY A 127 12.53 2.32 -33.49
N VAL A 128 12.61 3.41 -32.73
CA VAL A 128 12.35 3.46 -31.28
C VAL A 128 10.94 4.02 -31.06
N THR A 129 10.16 3.36 -30.20
CA THR A 129 8.79 3.77 -29.86
C THR A 129 8.73 4.21 -28.41
N LEU A 130 8.39 5.48 -28.17
CA LEU A 130 8.05 5.99 -26.85
C LEU A 130 6.54 5.89 -26.64
N ARG A 131 6.14 5.16 -25.63
CA ARG A 131 4.76 5.00 -25.16
C ARG A 131 4.58 5.73 -23.85
N VAL A 132 3.63 6.65 -23.81
CA VAL A 132 3.06 7.16 -22.56
C VAL A 132 1.92 6.21 -22.20
N GLU A 133 2.18 5.34 -21.23
CA GLU A 133 1.22 4.32 -20.81
C GLU A 133 0.05 4.96 -20.07
N GLN A 134 0.35 5.94 -19.21
CA GLN A 134 -0.61 6.63 -18.37
C GLN A 134 -0.18 8.08 -18.12
N ALA A 135 -1.17 8.97 -17.97
CA ALA A 135 -0.96 10.29 -17.39
C ALA A 135 -2.17 10.64 -16.51
N ILE A 136 -1.89 11.10 -15.30
CA ILE A 136 -2.89 11.48 -14.31
C ILE A 136 -2.53 12.85 -13.75
N ALA A 137 -3.44 13.80 -13.87
CA ALA A 137 -3.33 15.12 -13.27
C ALA A 137 -4.36 15.24 -12.15
N GLY A 138 -3.90 15.07 -10.91
CA GLY A 138 -4.66 15.28 -9.69
C GLY A 138 -4.50 16.70 -9.13
N PRO A 139 -5.10 16.98 -7.96
CA PRO A 139 -5.04 18.30 -7.32
C PRO A 139 -3.64 18.64 -6.78
N ASP A 140 -2.87 17.63 -6.36
CA ASP A 140 -1.55 17.83 -5.74
C ASP A 140 -0.40 17.75 -6.76
N ASN A 141 -0.48 16.80 -7.70
CA ASN A 141 0.57 16.54 -8.68
C ASN A 141 0.01 15.99 -10.00
N THR A 142 0.89 15.91 -10.99
CA THR A 142 0.65 15.24 -12.27
C THR A 142 1.69 14.13 -12.45
N LYS A 143 1.24 12.88 -12.54
CA LYS A 143 2.11 11.70 -12.73
C LYS A 143 1.98 11.15 -14.15
N ILE A 144 3.11 10.83 -14.77
CA ILE A 144 3.17 10.30 -16.14
C ILE A 144 4.07 9.08 -16.18
N VAL A 145 3.53 7.96 -16.65
CA VAL A 145 4.26 6.70 -16.81
C VAL A 145 4.69 6.55 -18.27
N VAL A 146 5.99 6.40 -18.48
CA VAL A 146 6.59 6.28 -19.81
C VAL A 146 7.34 4.97 -19.95
N ARG A 147 7.31 4.42 -21.17
CA ARG A 147 8.05 3.23 -21.55
C ARG A 147 8.50 3.33 -23.00
N SER A 148 9.67 2.80 -23.30
CA SER A 148 10.24 2.78 -24.64
C SER A 148 10.49 1.35 -25.09
N GLU A 149 10.26 1.12 -26.38
CA GLU A 149 10.53 -0.14 -27.07
C GLU A 149 11.49 0.10 -28.25
N GLY A 150 12.20 -0.94 -28.66
CA GLY A 150 13.18 -0.85 -29.75
C GLY A 150 14.55 -0.29 -29.34
N LEU A 151 14.84 -0.20 -28.04
CA LEU A 151 16.15 0.18 -27.53
C LEU A 151 17.18 -0.96 -27.67
N PRO A 152 18.47 -0.65 -27.86
CA PRO A 152 19.53 -1.64 -27.73
C PRO A 152 19.54 -2.29 -26.34
N PRO A 153 20.07 -3.53 -26.21
CA PRO A 153 20.30 -4.18 -24.93
C PRO A 153 21.09 -3.30 -23.94
N GLU A 154 20.75 -3.39 -22.64
CA GLU A 154 21.35 -2.58 -21.57
C GLU A 154 22.87 -2.69 -21.51
N ASP A 155 23.43 -3.89 -21.69
CA ASP A 155 24.87 -4.17 -21.69
C ASP A 155 25.63 -3.46 -22.82
N LEU A 156 24.94 -3.08 -23.90
CA LEU A 156 25.52 -2.29 -24.98
C LEU A 156 25.46 -0.78 -24.71
N LEU A 157 24.44 -0.33 -23.98
CA LEU A 157 24.24 1.08 -23.63
C LEU A 157 25.07 1.48 -22.40
N TRP A 158 25.16 0.57 -21.44
CA TRP A 158 25.75 0.76 -20.13
C TRP A 158 26.52 -0.50 -19.68
N PRO A 159 27.75 -0.69 -20.19
CA PRO A 159 28.58 -1.83 -19.81
C PRO A 159 28.84 -1.94 -18.31
N ASP A 160 28.85 -0.78 -17.63
CA ASP A 160 29.16 -0.65 -16.20
C ASP A 160 27.91 -0.31 -15.35
N GLY A 161 26.70 -0.41 -15.93
CA GLY A 161 25.42 -0.12 -15.26
C GLY A 161 24.82 1.24 -15.63
N ALA A 162 23.48 1.33 -15.58
CA ALA A 162 22.76 2.51 -16.02
C ALA A 162 22.88 3.68 -15.03
N GLU A 163 23.43 4.80 -15.51
CA GLU A 163 23.56 6.03 -14.74
C GLU A 163 22.73 7.18 -15.35
N GLN A 164 22.11 7.99 -14.49
CA GLN A 164 21.50 9.23 -14.93
C GLN A 164 22.57 10.26 -15.28
N GLN A 165 22.46 10.82 -16.48
CA GLN A 165 23.27 11.94 -16.92
C GLN A 165 22.56 13.27 -16.57
N GLY A 166 23.34 14.27 -16.12
CA GLY A 166 22.84 15.50 -15.47
C GLY A 166 22.01 16.48 -16.32
N ASP A 167 21.66 16.15 -17.55
CA ASP A 167 20.84 16.93 -18.48
C ASP A 167 19.43 16.33 -18.70
N PHE A 168 19.05 15.29 -17.95
CA PHE A 168 17.69 14.76 -17.96
C PHE A 168 16.72 15.72 -17.24
N ALA A 169 16.12 16.62 -18.01
CA ALA A 169 15.16 17.63 -17.51
C ALA A 169 13.83 17.58 -18.28
N PRO A 170 12.92 16.64 -17.94
CA PRO A 170 11.62 16.52 -18.57
C PRO A 170 10.67 17.66 -18.18
N LEU A 171 9.84 18.09 -19.14
CA LEU A 171 8.98 19.27 -19.03
C LEU A 171 7.54 18.97 -19.50
N LEU A 172 6.56 19.63 -18.89
CA LEU A 172 5.19 19.70 -19.39
C LEU A 172 4.89 21.09 -19.94
N ARG A 173 4.65 21.19 -21.25
CA ARG A 173 4.23 22.44 -21.89
C ARG A 173 2.70 22.54 -21.92
N LEU A 174 2.19 23.63 -21.36
CA LEU A 174 0.77 23.96 -21.31
C LEU A 174 0.30 24.67 -22.59
N PRO A 175 -1.01 24.72 -22.87
CA PRO A 175 -1.55 25.38 -24.07
C PRO A 175 -1.27 26.87 -24.13
N ASP A 176 -1.11 27.51 -22.98
CA ASP A 176 -0.79 28.93 -22.84
C ASP A 176 0.71 29.24 -23.00
N GLY A 177 1.53 28.23 -23.26
CA GLY A 177 2.98 28.34 -23.44
C GLY A 177 3.78 28.28 -22.14
N ARG A 178 3.13 28.26 -20.96
CA ARG A 178 3.82 27.99 -19.69
C ARG A 178 4.38 26.57 -19.67
N THR A 179 5.41 26.37 -18.86
CA THR A 179 6.07 25.06 -18.72
C THR A 179 6.15 24.70 -17.26
N LEU A 180 5.76 23.47 -16.91
CA LEU A 180 5.98 22.88 -15.60
C LEU A 180 7.25 22.03 -15.64
N THR A 181 8.14 22.27 -14.70
CA THR A 181 9.31 21.41 -14.47
C THR A 181 8.89 20.20 -13.66
N THR A 182 9.61 19.10 -13.86
CA THR A 182 9.47 17.90 -13.03
C THR A 182 9.88 18.20 -11.59
N ALA A 183 9.15 17.63 -10.64
CA ALA A 183 9.41 17.73 -9.21
C ALA A 183 10.22 16.53 -8.70
N THR A 184 9.89 15.32 -9.17
CA THR A 184 10.64 14.11 -8.85
C THR A 184 10.43 13.09 -9.96
N TRP A 185 11.27 12.06 -10.00
CA TRP A 185 11.08 10.93 -10.89
C TRP A 185 11.59 9.64 -10.29
N THR A 186 11.12 8.54 -10.87
CA THR A 186 11.61 7.19 -10.65
C THR A 186 11.89 6.56 -12.01
N LEU A 187 13.17 6.35 -12.35
CA LEU A 187 13.61 5.97 -13.69
C LEU A 187 14.14 4.53 -13.74
N ARG A 188 14.01 3.92 -14.92
CA ARG A 188 14.63 2.67 -15.37
C ARG A 188 15.06 2.82 -16.83
N LEU A 189 15.82 1.87 -17.37
CA LEU A 189 16.21 1.95 -18.78
C LEU A 189 14.99 2.03 -19.71
N GLY A 190 14.89 3.12 -20.47
CA GLY A 190 13.81 3.38 -21.41
C GLY A 190 12.45 3.69 -20.79
N GLY A 191 12.31 3.78 -19.46
CA GLY A 191 11.01 4.03 -18.84
C GLY A 191 11.07 4.62 -17.44
N GLY A 192 9.92 4.92 -16.87
CA GLY A 192 9.84 5.45 -15.51
C GLY A 192 8.54 6.20 -15.24
N THR A 193 8.43 6.70 -14.01
CA THR A 193 7.35 7.57 -13.56
C THR A 193 7.92 8.97 -13.35
N LEU A 194 7.32 9.94 -14.03
CA LEU A 194 7.65 11.36 -13.94
C LEU A 194 6.58 12.07 -13.14
N GLU A 195 6.97 12.86 -12.15
CA GLU A 195 6.05 13.63 -11.33
C GLU A 195 6.27 15.13 -11.53
N PHE A 196 5.19 15.84 -11.83
CA PHE A 196 5.13 17.28 -12.03
C PHE A 196 4.17 17.90 -11.01
N PRO A 197 4.22 19.22 -10.79
CA PRO A 197 3.15 19.93 -10.09
C PRO A 197 1.77 19.70 -10.70
N SER A 198 0.71 20.00 -9.94
CA SER A 198 -0.66 19.90 -10.44
C SER A 198 -0.91 20.82 -11.64
N LEU A 199 -1.73 20.34 -12.58
CA LEU A 199 -2.15 21.15 -13.71
C LEU A 199 -3.15 22.22 -13.26
N PRO A 200 -3.05 23.46 -13.76
CA PRO A 200 -4.06 24.47 -13.52
C PRO A 200 -5.46 24.00 -13.94
N ASP A 201 -6.48 24.53 -13.26
CA ASP A 201 -7.87 24.23 -13.58
C ASP A 201 -8.20 24.51 -15.05
N GLY A 202 -8.98 23.61 -15.64
CA GLY A 202 -9.38 23.71 -17.05
C GLY A 202 -8.31 23.33 -18.08
N VAL A 203 -7.10 22.92 -17.66
CA VAL A 203 -6.07 22.43 -18.59
C VAL A 203 -6.23 20.93 -18.83
N TYR A 204 -6.61 20.57 -20.05
CA TYR A 204 -6.82 19.16 -20.47
C TYR A 204 -5.86 18.71 -21.57
N ARG A 205 -5.14 19.63 -22.21
CA ARG A 205 -4.17 19.31 -23.25
C ARG A 205 -2.80 19.79 -22.79
N VAL A 206 -1.83 18.90 -22.73
CA VAL A 206 -0.44 19.23 -22.41
C VAL A 206 0.48 18.51 -23.39
N LYS A 207 1.72 18.96 -23.47
CA LYS A 207 2.75 18.27 -24.25
C LYS A 207 3.89 17.88 -23.32
N LEU A 208 4.16 16.58 -23.24
CA LEU A 208 5.35 16.06 -22.58
C LEU A 208 6.55 16.28 -23.51
N GLU A 209 7.56 16.99 -23.00
CA GLU A 209 8.83 17.21 -23.66
C GLU A 209 9.91 16.46 -22.89
N LEU A 210 10.50 15.44 -23.51
CA LEU A 210 11.65 14.71 -22.95
C LEU A 210 12.89 15.07 -23.76
N PRO A 211 13.94 15.66 -23.15
CA PRO A 211 15.18 15.90 -23.87
C PRO A 211 15.77 14.58 -24.37
N ARG A 212 15.71 13.53 -23.55
CA ARG A 212 16.16 12.17 -23.88
C ARG A 212 15.26 11.13 -23.20
N LEU A 213 15.36 9.87 -23.62
CA LEU A 213 14.63 8.77 -22.99
C LEU A 213 15.25 8.41 -21.62
N PRO A 214 14.47 7.94 -20.64
CA PRO A 214 14.98 7.59 -19.31
C PRO A 214 16.18 6.66 -19.35
N LEU A 215 17.27 7.06 -18.68
CA LEU A 215 18.54 6.34 -18.61
C LEU A 215 19.10 5.89 -19.99
N VAL A 216 18.81 6.59 -21.09
CA VAL A 216 19.40 6.29 -22.41
C VAL A 216 20.56 7.27 -22.70
N PRO A 217 21.77 6.79 -23.03
CA PRO A 217 22.92 7.65 -23.33
C PRO A 217 22.69 8.60 -24.52
N THR A 218 23.40 9.73 -24.53
CA THR A 218 23.37 10.71 -25.61
C THR A 218 23.74 10.06 -26.94
N GLY A 219 22.94 10.32 -27.98
CA GLY A 219 23.14 9.77 -29.33
C GLY A 219 22.82 8.28 -29.51
N ALA A 220 22.40 7.56 -28.46
CA ALA A 220 22.04 6.14 -28.57
C ALA A 220 20.62 5.89 -29.11
N ALA A 221 19.73 6.87 -28.96
CA ALA A 221 18.36 6.87 -29.47
C ALA A 221 17.97 8.29 -29.90
N PRO A 222 16.85 8.49 -30.63
CA PRO A 222 16.37 9.82 -30.94
C PRO A 222 16.19 10.68 -29.69
N GLU A 223 16.42 11.98 -29.82
CA GLU A 223 16.34 12.95 -28.73
C GLU A 223 15.23 13.97 -29.01
N ASN A 224 14.91 14.77 -27.98
CA ASN A 224 13.91 15.83 -28.00
C ASN A 224 12.52 15.29 -28.38
N TRP A 225 12.02 14.34 -27.59
CA TRP A 225 10.69 13.75 -27.77
C TRP A 225 9.61 14.75 -27.37
N GLN A 226 8.54 14.77 -28.15
CA GLN A 226 7.36 15.58 -27.89
C GLN A 226 6.14 14.67 -28.02
N VAL A 227 5.42 14.48 -26.90
CA VAL A 227 4.22 13.63 -26.87
C VAL A 227 3.02 14.50 -26.49
N PRO A 228 2.04 14.70 -27.39
CA PRO A 228 0.80 15.40 -27.05
C PRO A 228 -0.07 14.49 -26.18
N LEU A 229 -0.53 15.02 -25.05
CA LEU A 229 -1.40 14.32 -24.11
C LEU A 229 -2.74 15.02 -24.04
N ASP A 230 -3.79 14.30 -24.41
CA ASP A 230 -5.19 14.73 -24.32
C ASP A 230 -5.83 14.03 -23.12
N LEU A 231 -5.93 14.76 -22.01
CA LEU A 231 -6.53 14.30 -20.77
C LEU A 231 -8.05 14.47 -20.83
N ARG A 232 -8.76 13.61 -20.10
CA ARG A 232 -10.21 13.68 -19.90
C ARG A 232 -10.52 13.69 -18.41
N PRO A 233 -11.65 14.28 -17.99
CA PRO A 233 -12.12 14.11 -16.62
C PRO A 233 -12.17 12.63 -16.24
N ALA A 234 -11.78 12.31 -15.02
CA ALA A 234 -11.86 10.97 -14.47
C ALA A 234 -13.29 10.63 -13.97
N THR A 235 -14.30 11.31 -14.51
CA THR A 235 -15.73 11.11 -14.23
C THR A 235 -16.48 10.65 -15.48
N GLY A 236 -17.44 9.72 -15.31
CA GLY A 236 -18.34 9.21 -16.37
C GLY A 236 -18.12 7.73 -16.74
N ASP A 237 -19.03 7.19 -17.56
CA ASP A 237 -19.15 5.75 -17.88
C ASP A 237 -17.85 5.09 -18.39
N LEU A 238 -16.96 5.85 -19.04
CA LEU A 238 -15.69 5.35 -19.58
C LEU A 238 -14.67 4.96 -18.49
N VAL A 239 -14.79 5.52 -17.29
CA VAL A 239 -13.87 5.28 -16.15
C VAL A 239 -14.25 4.00 -15.41
N THR A 240 -15.55 3.70 -15.32
CA THR A 240 -16.08 2.46 -14.72
C THR A 240 -15.64 1.20 -15.47
N ASP A 241 -15.45 1.30 -16.79
CA ASP A 241 -14.99 0.18 -17.62
C ASP A 241 -13.46 0.00 -17.61
N LEU A 242 -12.69 1.06 -17.28
CA LEU A 242 -11.23 1.07 -17.36
C LEU A 242 -10.53 0.91 -16.01
N PHE A 243 -11.19 1.28 -14.91
CA PHE A 243 -10.57 1.33 -13.58
C PHE A 243 -11.42 0.59 -12.56
N ALA A 244 -10.75 -0.10 -11.63
CA ALA A 244 -11.41 -0.81 -10.55
C ALA A 244 -12.08 0.20 -9.61
N GLU A 245 -13.40 0.13 -9.43
CA GLU A 245 -14.09 0.88 -8.38
C GLU A 245 -13.66 0.34 -7.01
N PRO A 246 -12.95 1.12 -6.20
CA PRO A 246 -12.62 0.67 -4.87
C PRO A 246 -13.85 0.76 -3.96
N TYR A 247 -13.82 -0.02 -2.90
CA TYR A 247 -14.81 0.02 -1.85
C TYR A 247 -14.13 0.18 -0.50
N ALA A 248 -14.81 0.84 0.44
CA ALA A 248 -14.41 0.88 1.83
C ALA A 248 -14.93 -0.39 2.55
N PRO A 249 -14.05 -1.26 3.07
CA PRO A 249 -14.49 -2.44 3.79
C PRO A 249 -15.05 -2.06 5.17
N ALA A 250 -16.22 -2.61 5.49
CA ALA A 250 -16.84 -2.39 6.80
C ALA A 250 -16.16 -3.23 7.88
N GLY A 251 -15.74 -2.59 8.98
CA GLY A 251 -15.23 -3.28 10.18
C GLY A 251 -13.82 -3.84 10.07
N ALA A 252 -13.08 -3.54 9.00
CA ALA A 252 -11.68 -3.96 8.85
C ALA A 252 -10.74 -3.07 9.68
N GLU A 253 -10.80 -3.20 11.00
CA GLU A 253 -9.92 -2.53 11.96
C GLU A 253 -9.46 -3.54 13.03
N GLU A 254 -8.23 -3.42 13.51
CA GLU A 254 -7.73 -4.19 14.64
C GLU A 254 -6.75 -3.33 15.44
N THR A 255 -6.71 -3.49 16.77
CA THR A 255 -5.83 -2.73 17.67
C THR A 255 -4.98 -3.67 18.53
N HIS A 256 -3.66 -3.53 18.44
CA HIS A 256 -2.70 -4.16 19.35
C HIS A 256 -1.70 -3.11 19.83
N HIS A 257 -1.27 -3.19 21.09
CA HIS A 257 -0.32 -2.22 21.67
C HIS A 257 -0.75 -0.75 21.47
N GLU A 258 -2.07 -0.47 21.53
CA GLU A 258 -2.68 0.84 21.26
C GLU A 258 -2.46 1.38 19.83
N ILE A 259 -1.85 0.58 18.96
CA ILE A 259 -1.68 0.84 17.53
C ILE A 259 -2.85 0.20 16.80
N THR A 260 -3.61 1.03 16.09
CA THR A 260 -4.77 0.59 15.32
C THR A 260 -4.42 0.57 13.83
N LEU A 261 -4.60 -0.58 13.20
CA LEU A 261 -4.60 -0.69 11.74
C LEU A 261 -6.04 -0.68 11.25
N ARG A 262 -6.28 0.00 10.12
CA ARG A 262 -7.59 0.05 9.46
C ARG A 262 -7.44 -0.06 7.96
N VAL A 263 -8.22 -0.92 7.31
CA VAL A 263 -8.34 -0.89 5.85
C VAL A 263 -9.32 0.22 5.45
N LEU A 264 -8.84 1.21 4.71
CA LEU A 264 -9.64 2.34 4.23
C LEU A 264 -10.32 2.04 2.91
N ALA A 265 -9.62 1.38 1.99
CA ALA A 265 -10.11 1.13 0.64
C ALA A 265 -9.47 -0.13 0.04
N VAL A 266 -10.23 -0.83 -0.79
CA VAL A 266 -9.76 -2.00 -1.53
C VAL A 266 -10.21 -1.89 -2.99
N ALA A 267 -9.30 -2.12 -3.93
CA ALA A 267 -9.58 -2.22 -5.36
C ALA A 267 -9.13 -3.57 -5.91
N HIS A 268 -9.88 -4.10 -6.88
CA HIS A 268 -9.57 -5.36 -7.56
C HIS A 268 -9.47 -5.14 -9.06
N SER A 269 -8.37 -5.56 -9.67
CA SER A 269 -8.22 -5.67 -11.12
C SER A 269 -8.01 -7.12 -11.54
N ALA A 270 -7.88 -7.36 -12.85
CA ALA A 270 -7.53 -8.70 -13.36
C ALA A 270 -6.09 -9.11 -13.01
N GLU A 271 -5.21 -8.15 -12.68
CA GLU A 271 -3.78 -8.38 -12.45
C GLU A 271 -3.41 -8.32 -10.96
N GLU A 272 -4.06 -7.43 -10.20
CA GLU A 272 -3.69 -7.13 -8.83
C GLU A 272 -4.90 -6.79 -7.94
N THR A 273 -4.70 -6.91 -6.64
CA THR A 273 -5.60 -6.38 -5.61
C THR A 273 -4.83 -5.40 -4.75
N VAL A 274 -5.39 -4.22 -4.53
CA VAL A 274 -4.73 -3.14 -3.80
C VAL A 274 -5.52 -2.74 -2.58
N VAL A 275 -4.82 -2.54 -1.47
CA VAL A 275 -5.38 -2.29 -0.14
C VAL A 275 -4.74 -1.04 0.44
N ARG A 276 -5.52 0.01 0.69
CA ARG A 276 -5.09 1.21 1.44
C ARG A 276 -5.29 0.97 2.93
N VAL A 277 -4.21 1.07 3.69
CA VAL A 277 -4.18 0.81 5.14
C VAL A 277 -3.79 2.09 5.86
N GLN A 278 -4.55 2.44 6.89
CA GLN A 278 -4.20 3.49 7.83
C GLN A 278 -3.60 2.86 9.09
N VAL A 279 -2.53 3.48 9.58
CA VAL A 279 -1.93 3.23 10.90
C VAL A 279 -2.28 4.41 11.79
N GLN A 280 -2.74 4.16 13.02
CA GLN A 280 -2.98 5.17 14.06
C GLN A 280 -2.27 4.73 15.34
N TRP A 281 -1.54 5.63 16.01
CA TRP A 281 -0.73 5.29 17.18
C TRP A 281 -0.83 6.37 18.27
N PRO A 282 -0.44 6.07 19.53
CA PRO A 282 -0.72 6.97 20.66
C PRO A 282 0.24 8.16 20.79
N ASN A 283 1.52 8.00 20.40
CA ASN A 283 2.56 8.99 20.68
C ASN A 283 2.95 9.78 19.41
N PRO A 284 2.72 11.12 19.36
CA PRO A 284 3.07 11.95 18.20
C PRO A 284 4.57 12.07 17.94
N ASP A 285 5.41 11.78 18.94
CA ASP A 285 6.87 11.83 18.78
C ASP A 285 7.43 10.57 18.09
N TRP A 286 6.60 9.55 17.86
CA TRP A 286 6.99 8.37 17.08
C TRP A 286 6.85 8.66 15.59
N GLU A 287 7.90 8.34 14.84
CA GLU A 287 8.01 8.67 13.43
C GLU A 287 8.14 7.42 12.55
N TRP A 288 7.90 7.61 11.25
CA TRP A 288 8.12 6.62 10.19
C TRP A 288 7.49 5.24 10.46
N PRO A 289 6.16 5.17 10.66
CA PRO A 289 5.48 3.89 10.81
C PRO A 289 5.76 3.00 9.60
N THR A 290 6.11 1.75 9.86
CA THR A 290 6.24 0.71 8.83
C THR A 290 5.37 -0.48 9.23
N ILE A 291 4.54 -0.96 8.30
CA ILE A 291 3.71 -2.14 8.52
C ILE A 291 4.41 -3.39 7.99
N GLY A 292 4.38 -4.46 8.79
CA GLY A 292 5.03 -5.73 8.51
C GLY A 292 6.50 -5.74 8.96
N TYR A 293 6.86 -6.72 9.78
CA TYR A 293 8.26 -7.13 9.92
C TYR A 293 8.63 -8.06 8.77
N ASN A 294 7.72 -8.99 8.46
CA ASN A 294 7.64 -9.64 7.17
C ASN A 294 6.64 -8.88 6.28
N LEU A 295 6.73 -9.06 4.95
CA LEU A 295 5.75 -8.46 4.03
C LEU A 295 4.31 -8.89 4.43
N PRO A 296 3.35 -7.94 4.48
CA PRO A 296 1.95 -8.28 4.71
C PRO A 296 1.45 -9.35 3.74
N VAL A 297 0.49 -10.17 4.18
CA VAL A 297 -0.12 -11.24 3.38
C VAL A 297 -1.62 -11.05 3.34
N LEU A 298 -2.20 -11.08 2.14
CA LEU A 298 -3.65 -11.06 1.96
C LEU A 298 -4.15 -12.50 1.85
N ARG A 299 -5.19 -12.88 2.58
CA ARG A 299 -5.77 -14.23 2.54
C ARG A 299 -7.23 -14.18 2.15
N ASP A 300 -7.73 -15.25 1.51
CA ASP A 300 -9.16 -15.41 1.26
C ASP A 300 -9.78 -16.61 1.98
N ASN A 301 -11.11 -16.70 1.90
CA ASN A 301 -11.89 -17.79 2.47
C ASN A 301 -11.81 -19.13 1.72
N LEU A 302 -10.93 -19.26 0.73
CA LEU A 302 -10.70 -20.48 -0.06
C LEU A 302 -9.31 -21.10 0.23
N GLY A 303 -8.51 -20.46 1.09
CA GLY A 303 -7.17 -20.91 1.48
C GLY A 303 -6.04 -20.35 0.60
N HIS A 304 -6.33 -19.36 -0.26
CA HIS A 304 -5.27 -18.67 -0.99
C HIS A 304 -4.57 -17.65 -0.08
N GLU A 305 -3.25 -17.58 -0.19
CA GLU A 305 -2.43 -16.50 0.34
C GLU A 305 -1.87 -15.73 -0.86
N TYR A 306 -2.20 -14.45 -0.96
CA TYR A 306 -1.72 -13.52 -1.96
C TYR A 306 -0.57 -12.73 -1.34
N HIS A 307 0.59 -12.81 -1.99
CA HIS A 307 1.80 -12.10 -1.60
C HIS A 307 1.94 -10.83 -2.44
N HIS A 308 2.89 -9.99 -2.03
CA HIS A 308 3.22 -8.79 -2.78
C HIS A 308 3.49 -9.13 -4.24
N ALA A 309 2.69 -8.57 -5.15
CA ALA A 309 3.01 -8.58 -6.55
C ALA A 309 3.97 -7.41 -6.77
N PRO A 310 5.23 -7.63 -7.20
CA PRO A 310 6.00 -6.51 -7.71
C PRO A 310 5.17 -5.91 -8.83
N ALA A 311 4.91 -4.59 -8.78
CA ALA A 311 4.26 -3.89 -9.89
C ALA A 311 4.92 -4.37 -11.18
N SER A 312 4.15 -5.02 -12.07
CA SER A 312 4.62 -5.78 -13.23
C SER A 312 5.82 -5.09 -13.91
N SER A 313 7.03 -5.48 -13.52
CA SER A 313 8.28 -4.94 -14.06
C SER A 313 9.42 -5.92 -13.75
N THR A 314 9.54 -6.91 -14.62
CA THR A 314 10.77 -7.70 -14.73
C THR A 314 11.94 -6.78 -15.05
N GLY A 315 12.84 -6.59 -14.07
CA GLY A 315 14.25 -6.20 -14.19
C GLY A 315 14.56 -4.83 -14.78
N SER A 316 14.96 -3.87 -13.94
CA SER A 316 15.99 -2.84 -14.24
C SER A 316 16.15 -1.94 -13.01
N SER A 317 17.35 -1.38 -12.84
CA SER A 317 17.71 -0.46 -11.75
C SER A 317 16.76 0.72 -11.66
N VAL A 318 16.19 0.94 -10.47
CA VAL A 318 15.34 2.09 -10.16
C VAL A 318 16.21 3.22 -9.62
N GLN A 319 16.19 4.39 -10.26
CA GLN A 319 16.82 5.61 -9.74
C GLN A 319 15.74 6.64 -9.38
N THR A 320 15.77 7.14 -8.14
CA THR A 320 14.85 8.17 -7.65
C THR A 320 15.63 9.44 -7.33
N GLU A 321 15.28 10.55 -7.98
CA GLU A 321 15.84 11.87 -7.66
C GLU A 321 14.70 12.82 -7.28
N VAL A 322 14.79 13.39 -6.08
CA VAL A 322 13.84 14.38 -5.54
C VAL A 322 14.40 15.77 -5.81
N ILE A 323 13.79 16.52 -6.74
CA ILE A 323 14.18 17.92 -6.99
C ILE A 323 13.49 18.79 -5.93
N ARG A 324 14.28 19.41 -5.05
CA ARG A 324 13.77 20.41 -4.11
C ARG A 324 13.40 21.68 -4.87
N ILE A 325 12.12 21.99 -4.95
CA ILE A 325 11.61 23.29 -5.38
C ILE A 325 11.63 24.23 -4.15
N PRO A 326 12.37 25.36 -4.15
CA PRO A 326 12.15 26.45 -3.19
C PRO A 326 10.87 27.21 -3.63
N ASP A 327 9.87 27.51 -2.81
CA ASP A 327 9.89 28.30 -1.56
C ASP A 327 8.50 28.20 -0.84
N PRO A 328 8.37 28.66 0.42
CA PRO A 328 7.25 28.44 1.32
C PRO A 328 6.14 29.49 1.15
N GLN A 329 4.89 29.11 1.46
CA GLN A 329 4.07 29.71 2.52
C GLN A 329 2.60 29.23 2.48
N GLN A 330 2.05 29.14 3.70
CA GLN A 330 0.62 29.05 4.04
C GLN A 330 -0.10 27.73 3.74
N ILE A 331 0.21 26.73 4.56
CA ILE A 331 -0.80 25.75 4.95
C ILE A 331 -1.47 26.28 6.22
N THR A 332 -2.75 26.58 6.12
CA THR A 332 -3.61 26.80 7.29
C THR A 332 -3.61 25.48 8.08
N PRO A 333 -3.35 25.46 9.40
CA PRO A 333 -3.31 24.20 10.13
C PRO A 333 -4.70 23.57 10.10
N THR A 334 -4.81 22.46 9.35
CA THR A 334 -5.87 21.47 9.52
C THR A 334 -5.92 21.10 11.01
N PRO A 335 -7.10 21.00 11.65
CA PRO A 335 -7.18 20.59 13.04
C PRO A 335 -6.40 19.29 13.22
N THR A 336 -5.37 19.34 14.08
CA THR A 336 -4.52 18.19 14.38
C THR A 336 -5.43 17.04 14.81
N PRO A 337 -5.38 15.88 14.13
CA PRO A 337 -6.15 14.72 14.57
C PRO A 337 -5.76 14.39 16.03
N GLU A 338 -6.72 13.93 16.83
CA GLU A 338 -6.51 13.66 18.27
C GLU A 338 -5.37 12.65 18.53
N LEU A 339 -5.00 11.86 17.53
CA LEU A 339 -3.87 10.94 17.50
C LEU A 339 -3.20 10.97 16.12
N PRO A 340 -1.88 10.76 16.02
CA PRO A 340 -1.17 10.70 14.74
C PRO A 340 -1.63 9.52 13.88
N THR A 341 -1.64 9.73 12.56
CA THR A 341 -2.03 8.74 11.55
C THR A 341 -1.14 8.78 10.33
N ASP A 342 -0.93 7.64 9.67
CA ASP A 342 -0.24 7.50 8.38
C ASP A 342 -1.00 6.53 7.47
N GLU A 343 -0.90 6.72 6.16
CA GLU A 343 -1.56 5.87 5.17
C GLU A 343 -0.54 5.23 4.22
N THR A 344 -0.67 3.92 4.03
CA THR A 344 0.16 3.14 3.12
C THR A 344 -0.69 2.29 2.19
N THR A 345 -0.17 2.01 1.00
CA THR A 345 -0.84 1.20 -0.01
C THR A 345 -0.10 -0.11 -0.21
N GLN A 346 -0.81 -1.22 -0.10
CA GLN A 346 -0.29 -2.57 -0.27
C GLN A 346 -0.86 -3.20 -1.55
N THR A 347 0.02 -3.72 -2.40
CA THR A 347 -0.35 -4.38 -3.66
C THR A 347 -0.12 -5.89 -3.55
N PHE A 348 -1.12 -6.67 -3.94
CA PHE A 348 -1.14 -8.13 -3.93
C PHE A 348 -1.50 -8.67 -5.31
N ALA A 349 -1.18 -9.94 -5.57
CA ALA A 349 -1.69 -10.62 -6.76
C ALA A 349 -3.23 -10.63 -6.80
N ALA A 350 -3.82 -10.64 -8.02
CA ALA A 350 -5.27 -10.66 -8.20
C ALA A 350 -5.96 -11.77 -7.38
N VAL A 351 -6.92 -11.35 -6.57
CA VAL A 351 -7.77 -12.22 -5.74
C VAL A 351 -8.67 -13.11 -6.61
N SER A 352 -8.94 -14.33 -6.12
CA SER A 352 -9.89 -15.27 -6.71
C SER A 352 -11.26 -14.62 -6.94
N PRO A 353 -11.84 -14.70 -8.16
CA PRO A 353 -13.22 -14.29 -8.41
C PRO A 353 -14.24 -15.04 -7.54
N SER A 354 -13.85 -16.23 -7.04
CA SER A 354 -14.64 -17.03 -6.11
C SER A 354 -14.46 -16.61 -4.65
N ALA A 355 -13.56 -15.69 -4.30
CA ALA A 355 -13.41 -15.22 -2.92
C ALA A 355 -14.69 -14.48 -2.45
N GLY A 356 -15.02 -14.61 -1.17
CA GLY A 356 -16.15 -13.92 -0.52
C GLY A 356 -15.74 -13.06 0.65
N GLN A 357 -14.58 -13.36 1.22
CA GLN A 357 -14.03 -12.69 2.38
C GLN A 357 -12.52 -12.64 2.22
N LEU A 358 -11.93 -11.56 2.70
CA LEU A 358 -10.50 -11.34 2.73
C LEU A 358 -10.05 -11.03 4.16
N ALA A 359 -8.80 -11.39 4.44
CA ALA A 359 -8.11 -11.03 5.67
C ALA A 359 -6.71 -10.52 5.34
N LEU A 360 -6.38 -9.29 5.74
CA LEU A 360 -5.02 -8.76 5.67
C LEU A 360 -4.28 -9.13 6.96
N TRP A 361 -3.17 -9.86 6.82
CA TRP A 361 -2.32 -10.29 7.91
C TRP A 361 -1.07 -9.41 7.98
N VAL A 362 -0.88 -8.75 9.12
CA VAL A 362 0.31 -7.93 9.40
C VAL A 362 0.93 -8.44 10.70
N ASP A 363 2.18 -8.91 10.64
CA ASP A 363 2.84 -9.58 11.76
C ASP A 363 3.46 -8.62 12.78
N ALA A 364 3.78 -7.39 12.36
CA ALA A 364 4.33 -6.35 13.21
C ALA A 364 4.05 -4.94 12.66
N VAL A 365 4.17 -3.92 13.51
CA VAL A 365 4.31 -2.51 13.11
C VAL A 365 5.56 -1.97 13.78
N SER A 366 6.39 -1.20 13.07
CA SER A 366 7.59 -0.59 13.66
C SER A 366 7.60 0.92 13.54
N PHE A 367 8.25 1.57 14.50
CA PHE A 367 8.41 3.02 14.57
C PHE A 367 9.87 3.38 14.87
N ALA A 368 10.30 4.55 14.39
CA ALA A 368 11.42 5.27 14.96
C ALA A 368 10.92 5.99 16.23
N VAL A 369 11.47 5.61 17.38
CA VAL A 369 11.09 6.12 18.70
C VAL A 369 12.23 6.98 19.24
N PRO A 370 11.98 8.25 19.64
CA PRO A 370 12.99 9.07 20.29
C PRO A 370 13.49 8.42 21.57
N ALA A 371 14.80 8.47 21.79
CA ALA A 371 15.42 7.94 22.98
C ALA A 371 16.51 8.88 23.48
N GLU A 372 16.33 9.42 24.68
CA GLU A 372 17.31 10.31 25.30
C GLU A 372 18.26 9.53 26.19
N ALA A 373 19.46 9.25 25.68
CA ALA A 373 20.57 8.73 26.46
C ALA A 373 21.90 9.25 25.90
N SER A 374 22.92 9.34 26.75
CA SER A 374 24.28 9.62 26.30
C SER A 374 25.30 8.91 27.19
N PHE A 375 26.48 8.68 26.62
CA PHE A 375 27.60 8.08 27.31
C PHE A 375 28.92 8.60 26.72
N VAL A 376 30.01 8.41 27.45
CA VAL A 376 31.35 8.86 27.03
C VAL A 376 32.25 7.65 26.88
N VAL A 377 33.01 7.62 25.78
CA VAL A 377 33.99 6.60 25.49
C VAL A 377 35.36 7.27 25.39
N ASP A 378 36.33 6.82 26.18
CA ASP A 378 37.70 7.29 26.06
C ASP A 378 38.46 6.45 25.02
N LEU A 379 38.73 7.05 23.85
CA LEU A 379 39.42 6.40 22.74
C LEU A 379 40.95 6.42 22.90
N GLY A 380 41.48 7.10 23.92
CA GLY A 380 42.91 7.28 24.13
C GLY A 380 43.56 8.26 23.15
N ASP A 381 44.86 8.51 23.29
CA ASP A 381 45.52 9.64 22.61
C ASP A 381 45.71 9.46 21.08
N ALA A 382 45.76 8.23 20.59
CA ALA A 382 46.08 7.92 19.19
C ALA A 382 45.43 6.61 18.71
N PRO A 383 44.10 6.56 18.63
CA PRO A 383 43.36 5.36 18.22
C PRO A 383 43.68 4.93 16.78
N GLN A 384 43.70 3.63 16.55
CA GLN A 384 43.99 2.98 15.27
C GLN A 384 42.92 1.96 14.91
N VAL A 385 42.75 1.70 13.61
CA VAL A 385 41.85 0.64 13.14
C VAL A 385 42.32 -0.71 13.69
N GLY A 386 41.39 -1.47 14.27
CA GLY A 386 41.64 -2.70 15.00
C GLY A 386 41.63 -2.54 16.52
N ASP A 387 41.72 -1.32 17.04
CA ASP A 387 41.66 -1.05 18.48
C ASP A 387 40.29 -1.45 19.07
N ARG A 388 40.35 -1.84 20.35
CA ARG A 388 39.19 -2.30 21.11
C ARG A 388 39.19 -1.68 22.49
N TRP A 389 38.02 -1.24 22.92
CA TRP A 389 37.78 -0.68 24.25
C TRP A 389 36.77 -1.57 24.97
N PRO A 390 37.15 -2.27 26.06
CA PRO A 390 36.19 -2.95 26.91
C PRO A 390 35.32 -1.89 27.62
N LEU A 391 34.01 -2.06 27.58
CA LEU A 391 33.04 -1.15 28.17
C LEU A 391 32.12 -1.91 29.13
N ASP A 392 31.47 -1.17 30.02
CA ASP A 392 30.42 -1.70 30.89
C ASP A 392 29.42 -0.55 31.14
N ILE A 393 28.68 -0.20 30.08
CA ILE A 393 27.79 0.95 30.07
C ILE A 393 26.35 0.45 29.98
N SER A 394 25.61 0.64 31.07
CA SER A 394 24.18 0.33 31.13
C SER A 394 23.33 1.57 30.86
N LEU A 395 22.42 1.46 29.91
CA LEU A 395 21.51 2.50 29.44
C LEU A 395 20.07 2.00 29.41
N THR A 396 19.10 2.92 29.37
CA THR A 396 17.72 2.60 29.02
C THR A 396 17.39 3.30 27.71
N VAL A 397 17.05 2.54 26.67
CA VAL A 397 16.78 3.05 25.32
C VAL A 397 15.37 2.64 24.92
N ALA A 398 14.47 3.62 24.70
CA ALA A 398 13.06 3.38 24.42
C ALA A 398 12.36 2.40 25.40
N GLY A 399 12.80 2.41 26.67
CA GLY A 399 12.30 1.52 27.73
C GLY A 399 13.00 0.16 27.83
N PHE A 400 13.92 -0.17 26.91
CA PHE A 400 14.72 -1.40 26.97
C PHE A 400 16.00 -1.19 27.78
N PRO A 401 16.39 -2.13 28.67
CA PRO A 401 17.70 -2.14 29.28
C PRO A 401 18.74 -2.58 28.24
N VAL A 402 19.72 -1.72 27.98
CA VAL A 402 20.79 -1.95 27.03
C VAL A 402 22.13 -1.93 27.76
N ASN A 403 22.95 -2.96 27.56
CA ASN A 403 24.33 -2.96 28.04
C ASN A 403 25.31 -2.95 26.88
N ILE A 404 26.20 -1.96 26.86
CA ILE A 404 27.29 -1.87 25.89
C ILE A 404 28.54 -2.43 26.57
N SER A 405 28.98 -3.60 26.10
CA SER A 405 30.09 -4.35 26.68
C SER A 405 31.43 -4.07 26.00
N GLY A 406 31.43 -3.40 24.85
CA GLY A 406 32.66 -2.99 24.20
C GLY A 406 32.46 -2.04 23.02
N ALA A 407 33.57 -1.48 22.56
CA ALA A 407 33.68 -0.78 21.30
C ALA A 407 34.90 -1.26 20.52
N ARG A 408 34.85 -1.15 19.20
CA ARG A 408 35.97 -1.44 18.31
C ARG A 408 36.00 -0.48 17.15
N LEU A 409 37.19 -0.10 16.72
CA LEU A 409 37.38 0.66 15.50
C LEU A 409 37.64 -0.30 14.35
N VAL A 410 36.78 -0.31 13.36
CA VAL A 410 36.86 -1.25 12.24
C VAL A 410 36.82 -0.50 10.92
N GLN A 411 37.36 -1.15 9.89
CA GLN A 411 37.19 -0.73 8.51
C GLN A 411 36.35 -1.78 7.81
N GLU A 412 35.26 -1.36 7.20
CA GLU A 412 34.34 -2.23 6.49
C GLU A 412 34.36 -1.89 5.00
N GLU A 413 34.38 -2.96 4.21
CA GLU A 413 34.31 -2.89 2.77
C GLU A 413 32.85 -3.03 2.33
N LEU A 414 32.28 -1.95 1.82
CA LEU A 414 30.96 -1.93 1.22
C LEU A 414 31.09 -2.13 -0.29
N GLU A 415 30.54 -3.23 -0.80
CA GLU A 415 30.30 -3.38 -2.23
C GLU A 415 29.07 -2.54 -2.62
N LEU A 416 29.31 -1.41 -3.28
CA LEU A 416 28.28 -0.64 -3.95
C LEU A 416 28.24 -1.03 -5.44
N ARG A 417 27.18 -0.63 -6.14
CA ARG A 417 27.07 -0.89 -7.58
C ARG A 417 28.22 -0.28 -8.38
N ASP A 418 28.70 0.87 -7.95
CA ASP A 418 29.71 1.67 -8.66
C ASP A 418 31.14 1.35 -8.18
N GLY A 419 31.28 0.25 -7.43
CA GLY A 419 32.55 -0.23 -6.89
C GLY A 419 32.55 -0.32 -5.37
N THR A 420 33.74 -0.63 -4.85
CA THR A 420 33.94 -0.81 -3.42
C THR A 420 34.22 0.52 -2.72
N VAL A 421 33.48 0.82 -1.66
CA VAL A 421 33.80 1.90 -0.72
C VAL A 421 34.28 1.31 0.59
N GLN A 422 35.29 1.94 1.19
CA GLN A 422 35.81 1.57 2.49
C GLN A 422 35.30 2.60 3.52
N GLN A 423 34.58 2.14 4.53
CA GLN A 423 34.09 2.99 5.62
C GLN A 423 34.82 2.65 6.92
N THR A 424 35.17 3.68 7.70
CA THR A 424 35.73 3.49 9.04
C THR A 424 34.64 3.70 10.09
N LEU A 425 34.45 2.73 10.97
CA LEU A 425 33.36 2.70 11.94
C LEU A 425 33.88 2.56 13.36
N LEU A 426 33.38 3.39 14.27
CA LEU A 426 33.42 3.10 15.71
C LEU A 426 32.19 2.26 16.05
N GLN A 427 32.38 0.95 16.12
CA GLN A 427 31.30 -0.02 16.34
C GLN A 427 31.17 -0.38 17.82
N PHE A 428 29.94 -0.47 18.31
CA PHE A 428 29.61 -0.85 19.68
C PHE A 428 29.07 -2.29 19.72
N ASP A 429 29.60 -3.06 20.68
CA ASP A 429 29.12 -4.39 20.99
C ASP A 429 28.10 -4.30 22.13
N LEU A 430 26.89 -4.79 21.85
CA LEU A 430 25.78 -4.81 22.78
C LEU A 430 25.54 -6.25 23.24
N ASP A 431 25.25 -6.40 24.53
CA ASP A 431 24.71 -7.64 25.05
C ASP A 431 23.32 -7.88 24.45
N SER A 432 22.89 -9.15 24.39
CA SER A 432 21.57 -9.49 23.84
C SER A 432 20.46 -8.76 24.59
N VAL A 433 19.69 -7.95 23.87
CA VAL A 433 18.53 -7.23 24.40
C VAL A 433 17.30 -8.13 24.19
N PRO A 434 16.69 -8.68 25.24
CA PRO A 434 15.52 -9.54 25.10
C PRO A 434 14.28 -8.74 24.71
N ASP A 435 13.36 -9.39 23.99
CA ASP A 435 12.04 -8.83 23.69
C ASP A 435 11.26 -8.58 24.99
N GLN A 436 10.50 -7.48 25.05
CA GLN A 436 9.75 -7.05 26.22
C GLN A 436 8.34 -6.60 25.84
N ASP A 437 7.33 -7.18 26.49
CA ASP A 437 5.91 -6.83 26.31
C ASP A 437 5.45 -6.87 24.84
N GLY A 438 5.88 -7.88 24.07
CA GLY A 438 5.57 -8.00 22.65
C GLY A 438 6.31 -7.00 21.75
N ARG A 439 7.31 -6.29 22.30
CA ARG A 439 8.15 -5.33 21.59
C ARG A 439 9.57 -5.81 21.49
N MET A 440 10.25 -5.37 20.44
CA MET A 440 11.60 -5.75 20.11
C MET A 440 12.40 -4.52 19.68
N LEU A 441 13.57 -4.33 20.27
CA LEU A 441 14.52 -3.31 19.85
C LEU A 441 15.32 -3.82 18.64
N ARG A 442 15.14 -3.19 17.49
CA ARG A 442 15.80 -3.60 16.23
C ARG A 442 17.10 -2.85 16.00
N HIS A 443 17.11 -1.55 16.27
CA HIS A 443 18.26 -0.69 16.01
C HIS A 443 18.31 0.48 16.99
N ILE A 444 19.52 0.99 17.25
CA ILE A 444 19.76 2.17 18.06
C ILE A 444 20.56 3.14 17.19
N GLY A 445 19.98 4.29 16.89
CA GLY A 445 20.64 5.36 16.16
C GLY A 445 21.49 6.21 17.11
N LEU A 446 22.77 6.30 16.80
CA LEU A 446 23.76 7.04 17.57
C LEU A 446 24.17 8.33 16.86
N ALA A 447 24.55 9.34 17.62
CA ALA A 447 25.18 10.54 17.12
C ALA A 447 26.41 10.90 17.95
N GLY A 448 27.44 11.41 17.26
CA GLY A 448 28.62 12.00 17.87
C GLY A 448 28.82 13.43 17.37
N ASP A 449 29.97 14.02 17.70
CA ASP A 449 30.38 15.31 17.14
C ASP A 449 30.51 15.21 15.61
N GLN A 450 29.73 16.04 14.89
CA GLN A 450 29.65 16.06 13.44
C GLN A 450 30.96 16.46 12.74
N SER A 451 31.94 16.97 13.50
CA SER A 451 33.29 17.21 13.00
C SER A 451 34.05 15.90 12.73
N TRP A 452 33.64 14.80 13.37
CA TRP A 452 34.29 13.49 13.31
C TRP A 452 33.39 12.40 12.73
N PHE A 453 32.08 12.50 12.94
CA PHE A 453 31.14 11.44 12.56
C PHE A 453 30.09 11.94 11.56
N SER A 454 29.87 11.19 10.49
CA SER A 454 28.91 11.50 9.43
C SER A 454 27.51 10.95 9.71
N GLY A 455 27.41 9.88 10.51
CA GLY A 455 26.14 9.24 10.78
C GLY A 455 26.24 8.01 11.68
N THR A 456 25.10 7.32 11.81
CA THR A 456 25.01 6.04 12.51
C THR A 456 25.03 4.89 11.51
N THR A 457 25.66 3.80 11.90
CA THR A 457 25.57 2.53 11.19
C THR A 457 25.03 1.47 12.13
N GLY A 458 24.54 0.38 11.56
CA GLY A 458 24.07 -0.72 12.36
C GLY A 458 23.07 -1.59 11.63
N GLY A 459 22.66 -2.63 12.33
CA GLY A 459 21.73 -3.60 11.80
C GLY A 459 21.32 -4.59 12.87
N TYR A 460 20.25 -5.29 12.59
CA TYR A 460 19.78 -6.39 13.41
C TYR A 460 20.14 -7.69 12.72
N GLU A 461 20.84 -8.59 13.40
CA GLU A 461 21.10 -9.94 12.89
C GLU A 461 20.01 -10.90 13.42
N PRO A 462 19.06 -11.36 12.59
CA PRO A 462 17.91 -12.14 13.08
C PRO A 462 18.28 -13.49 13.66
N GLN A 463 19.34 -14.13 13.16
CA GLN A 463 19.74 -15.46 13.60
C GLN A 463 20.36 -15.43 15.00
N SER A 464 21.24 -14.46 15.26
CA SER A 464 21.91 -14.30 16.55
C SER A 464 21.18 -13.35 17.50
N ARG A 465 20.09 -12.72 17.03
CA ARG A 465 19.32 -11.69 17.72
C ARG A 465 20.20 -10.58 18.29
N THR A 466 21.23 -10.21 17.53
CA THR A 466 22.23 -9.24 17.97
C THR A 466 21.98 -7.92 17.27
N ILE A 467 21.93 -6.85 18.06
CA ILE A 467 21.91 -5.49 17.53
C ILE A 467 23.36 -5.06 17.35
N ARG A 468 23.70 -4.62 16.14
CA ARG A 468 24.95 -3.92 15.86
C ARG A 468 24.61 -2.45 15.69
N THR A 469 25.36 -1.57 16.33
CA THR A 469 25.28 -0.13 16.11
C THR A 469 26.69 0.47 16.13
N GLY A 470 26.87 1.60 15.48
CA GLY A 470 28.14 2.29 15.37
C GLY A 470 27.98 3.72 14.86
N LEU A 471 29.09 4.44 14.89
CA LEU A 471 29.25 5.75 14.28
C LEU A 471 30.19 5.64 13.08
N GLU A 472 29.77 6.18 11.95
CA GLU A 472 30.61 6.31 10.77
C GLU A 472 31.50 7.53 10.89
N LEU A 473 32.80 7.38 10.62
CA LEU A 473 33.74 8.50 10.59
C LEU A 473 33.66 9.24 9.26
N VAL A 474 33.79 10.56 9.32
CA VAL A 474 33.86 11.40 8.11
C VAL A 474 35.14 11.05 7.31
N ASP A 475 34.98 10.78 6.02
CA ASP A 475 36.10 10.45 5.14
C ASP A 475 37.23 11.49 5.17
N GLY A 476 38.47 11.00 5.27
CA GLY A 476 39.66 11.84 5.28
C GLY A 476 39.91 12.60 6.59
N THR A 477 39.07 12.42 7.62
CA THR A 477 39.32 12.96 8.95
C THR A 477 40.19 12.03 9.80
N ARG A 478 40.90 12.59 10.78
CA ARG A 478 41.64 11.79 11.77
C ARG A 478 40.65 11.21 12.78
N ILE A 479 40.87 9.96 13.21
CA ILE A 479 40.10 9.32 14.28
C ILE A 479 40.20 10.17 15.57
N PRO A 480 39.06 10.54 16.20
CA PRO A 480 39.08 11.36 17.41
C PRO A 480 39.75 10.60 18.55
N GLY A 481 40.66 11.26 19.27
CA GLY A 481 41.29 10.72 20.46
C GLY A 481 40.67 11.27 21.75
N GLY A 482 40.88 10.57 22.85
CA GLY A 482 40.42 10.95 24.17
C GLY A 482 38.92 10.75 24.40
N PRO A 483 38.35 11.42 25.41
CA PRO A 483 36.92 11.32 25.74
C PRO A 483 36.03 11.81 24.59
N THR A 484 35.21 10.91 24.07
CA THR A 484 34.26 11.14 22.99
C THR A 484 32.84 10.94 23.53
N GLU A 485 32.02 11.98 23.47
CA GLU A 485 30.60 11.90 23.84
C GLU A 485 29.79 11.25 22.69
N VAL A 486 28.98 10.27 23.05
CA VAL A 486 28.05 9.59 22.15
C VAL A 486 26.64 9.76 22.70
N ARG A 487 25.72 10.15 21.82
CA ARG A 487 24.31 10.34 22.13
C ARG A 487 23.48 9.29 21.42
N VAL A 488 22.44 8.80 22.08
CA VAL A 488 21.34 8.09 21.44
C VAL A 488 20.36 9.14 20.95
N GLU A 489 19.96 9.07 19.68
CA GLU A 489 18.94 9.97 19.12
C GLU A 489 17.60 9.28 18.99
N ARG A 490 17.61 8.03 18.50
CA ARG A 490 16.41 7.27 18.18
C ARG A 490 16.64 5.78 18.34
N ALA A 491 15.55 5.04 18.41
CA ALA A 491 15.52 3.59 18.47
C ALA A 491 14.45 3.07 17.52
N ASP A 492 14.77 2.07 16.73
CA ASP A 492 13.77 1.38 15.91
C ASP A 492 13.13 0.29 16.77
N VAL A 493 11.85 0.46 17.10
CA VAL A 493 11.09 -0.47 17.93
C VAL A 493 10.04 -1.17 17.08
N VAL A 494 10.06 -2.50 17.11
CA VAL A 494 9.08 -3.36 16.45
C VAL A 494 8.04 -3.80 17.48
N PHE A 495 6.76 -3.62 17.16
CA PHE A 495 5.61 -4.06 17.95
C PHE A 495 5.00 -5.27 17.26
N HIS A 496 5.06 -6.45 17.89
CA HIS A 496 4.56 -7.68 17.30
C HIS A 496 3.03 -7.77 17.40
N GLY A 497 2.40 -8.26 16.33
CA GLY A 497 0.98 -8.56 16.28
C GLY A 497 0.68 -10.04 16.56
N PRO A 498 -0.14 -10.71 15.73
CA PRO A 498 -0.59 -10.28 14.41
C PRO A 498 -1.85 -9.39 14.45
N TRP A 499 -1.88 -8.35 13.61
CA TRP A 499 -3.13 -7.69 13.23
C TRP A 499 -3.77 -8.48 12.10
N ILE A 500 -5.04 -8.89 12.28
CA ILE A 500 -5.80 -9.64 11.28
C ILE A 500 -7.05 -8.83 10.90
N LEU A 501 -6.95 -8.06 9.83
CA LEU A 501 -8.06 -7.19 9.38
C LEU A 501 -8.94 -7.96 8.40
N THR A 502 -10.16 -8.32 8.82
CA THR A 502 -11.06 -9.18 8.03
C THR A 502 -12.26 -8.41 7.50
N TRP A 503 -12.63 -8.63 6.22
CA TRP A 503 -13.82 -8.03 5.61
C TRP A 503 -14.47 -8.91 4.55
N SER A 504 -15.76 -8.66 4.29
CA SER A 504 -16.50 -9.28 3.18
C SER A 504 -16.32 -8.50 1.89
N ILE A 505 -16.15 -9.20 0.77
CA ILE A 505 -16.09 -8.56 -0.56
C ILE A 505 -17.51 -8.17 -1.00
N PRO A 506 -17.78 -6.89 -1.31
CA PRO A 506 -19.08 -6.47 -1.81
C PRO A 506 -19.49 -7.23 -3.08
N GLY A 507 -20.75 -7.67 -3.14
CA GLY A 507 -21.29 -8.34 -4.32
C GLY A 507 -20.87 -9.81 -4.52
N ALA A 508 -20.04 -10.38 -3.64
CA ALA A 508 -19.50 -11.75 -3.72
C ALA A 508 -20.53 -12.89 -3.50
N GLY A 509 -21.78 -12.69 -3.92
CA GLY A 509 -22.86 -13.68 -3.95
C GLY A 509 -23.99 -13.33 -4.94
N LYS A 510 -23.79 -12.34 -5.84
CA LYS A 510 -24.78 -11.91 -6.84
C LYS A 510 -24.51 -12.43 -8.25
N THR A 511 -23.37 -13.05 -8.51
CA THR A 511 -23.07 -13.72 -9.77
C THR A 511 -23.84 -15.05 -9.85
N ASP A 512 -24.62 -15.22 -10.91
CA ASP A 512 -25.46 -16.41 -11.22
C ASP A 512 -24.63 -17.69 -11.53
N GLY A 513 -23.34 -17.68 -11.18
CA GLY A 513 -22.39 -18.77 -11.37
C GLY A 513 -22.09 -19.49 -10.06
N THR A 514 -22.07 -20.82 -10.11
CA THR A 514 -21.64 -21.66 -8.98
C THR A 514 -20.21 -21.29 -8.55
N ARG A 515 -20.05 -20.70 -7.36
CA ARG A 515 -18.74 -20.42 -6.76
C ARG A 515 -17.86 -21.68 -6.80
N ALA A 516 -16.68 -21.59 -7.42
CA ALA A 516 -15.80 -22.75 -7.53
C ALA A 516 -15.14 -23.03 -6.17
N ALA A 517 -15.56 -24.11 -5.51
CA ALA A 517 -14.93 -24.56 -4.28
C ALA A 517 -13.61 -25.30 -4.60
N PRO A 518 -12.58 -25.19 -3.73
CA PRO A 518 -11.38 -25.99 -3.85
C PRO A 518 -11.69 -27.49 -3.93
N VAL A 519 -11.13 -28.18 -4.93
CA VAL A 519 -11.27 -29.62 -5.11
C VAL A 519 -10.01 -30.30 -4.63
N VAL A 520 -10.12 -31.06 -3.54
CA VAL A 520 -9.02 -31.83 -2.96
C VAL A 520 -9.01 -33.25 -3.52
N ARG A 521 -7.85 -33.71 -3.98
CA ARG A 521 -7.59 -35.07 -4.47
C ARG A 521 -6.38 -35.67 -3.78
N HIS A 522 -6.41 -36.97 -3.53
CA HIS A 522 -5.29 -37.72 -2.95
C HIS A 522 -4.84 -38.78 -3.96
N PRO A 523 -3.81 -38.52 -4.76
CA PRO A 523 -3.38 -39.46 -5.79
C PRO A 523 -2.68 -40.67 -5.16
N ALA A 524 -3.27 -41.85 -5.32
CA ALA A 524 -2.80 -43.07 -4.65
C ALA A 524 -1.43 -43.57 -5.14
N ASN A 525 -1.04 -43.26 -6.38
CA ASN A 525 0.14 -43.83 -7.04
C ASN A 525 1.14 -42.77 -7.55
N ALA A 526 1.09 -41.54 -7.03
CA ALA A 526 2.01 -40.47 -7.42
C ALA A 526 3.29 -40.52 -6.58
N VAL A 527 4.07 -41.60 -6.76
CA VAL A 527 5.28 -41.90 -5.97
C VAL A 527 6.46 -42.12 -6.90
N GLN A 528 7.63 -41.59 -6.54
CA GLN A 528 8.87 -41.82 -7.26
C GLN A 528 10.04 -42.02 -6.30
N SER A 529 10.79 -43.11 -6.50
CA SER A 529 12.01 -43.41 -5.73
C SER A 529 13.26 -43.12 -6.55
N ARG A 530 14.22 -42.40 -5.96
CA ARG A 530 15.54 -42.16 -6.53
C ARG A 530 16.58 -42.06 -5.42
N GLN A 531 17.72 -42.74 -5.59
CA GLN A 531 18.83 -42.72 -4.62
C GLN A 531 18.42 -43.09 -3.17
N GLY A 532 17.47 -44.01 -3.00
CA GLY A 532 17.01 -44.46 -1.68
C GLY A 532 16.03 -43.51 -0.97
N LEU A 533 15.62 -42.42 -1.62
CA LEU A 533 14.54 -41.55 -1.15
C LEU A 533 13.31 -41.77 -2.01
N THR A 534 12.14 -41.84 -1.38
CA THR A 534 10.85 -41.97 -2.04
C THR A 534 10.06 -40.69 -1.82
N LEU A 535 9.75 -39.97 -2.89
CA LEU A 535 8.88 -38.81 -2.84
C LEU A 535 7.47 -39.22 -3.23
N ARG A 536 6.47 -38.71 -2.51
CA ARG A 536 5.05 -38.90 -2.78
C ARG A 536 4.39 -37.54 -2.93
N ALA A 537 3.61 -37.34 -3.99
CA ALA A 537 2.61 -36.29 -4.00
C ALA A 537 1.37 -36.81 -3.25
N SER A 538 1.14 -36.35 -2.03
CA SER A 538 0.09 -36.90 -1.16
C SER A 538 -1.26 -36.22 -1.37
N GLN A 539 -1.26 -34.98 -1.82
CA GLN A 539 -2.45 -34.17 -2.00
C GLN A 539 -2.31 -33.23 -3.20
N VAL A 540 -3.40 -33.06 -3.94
CA VAL A 540 -3.55 -32.04 -4.97
C VAL A 540 -4.82 -31.25 -4.68
N VAL A 541 -4.69 -29.94 -4.50
CA VAL A 541 -5.82 -29.02 -4.34
C VAL A 541 -5.93 -28.16 -5.57
N GLN A 542 -7.05 -28.26 -6.26
CA GLN A 542 -7.33 -27.47 -7.46
C GLN A 542 -8.33 -26.37 -7.12
N THR A 543 -7.97 -25.13 -7.43
CA THR A 543 -8.83 -23.95 -7.28
C THR A 543 -9.00 -23.25 -8.64
N ASP A 544 -9.70 -22.12 -8.67
CA ASP A 544 -9.80 -21.26 -9.85
C ASP A 544 -8.53 -20.41 -10.09
N ARG A 545 -7.59 -20.37 -9.13
CA ARG A 545 -6.33 -19.62 -9.23
C ARG A 545 -5.10 -20.51 -9.42
N LEU A 546 -5.06 -21.69 -8.81
CA LEU A 546 -3.88 -22.54 -8.84
C LEU A 546 -4.21 -24.03 -8.67
N ALA A 547 -3.20 -24.87 -8.90
CA ALA A 547 -3.15 -26.23 -8.40
C ALA A 547 -2.01 -26.35 -7.37
N ALA A 548 -2.35 -26.57 -6.10
CA ALA A 548 -1.39 -26.80 -5.04
C ALA A 548 -1.11 -28.30 -4.92
N ILE A 549 0.17 -28.68 -4.87
CA ILE A 549 0.58 -30.08 -4.76
C ILE A 549 1.42 -30.23 -3.50
N THR A 550 0.93 -31.02 -2.55
CA THR A 550 1.68 -31.37 -1.34
C THR A 550 2.58 -32.55 -1.64
N VAL A 551 3.88 -32.39 -1.40
CA VAL A 551 4.90 -33.43 -1.60
C VAL A 551 5.54 -33.77 -0.27
N GLU A 552 5.67 -35.06 0.01
CA GLU A 552 6.25 -35.60 1.24
C GLU A 552 7.27 -36.69 0.93
N LEU A 553 8.15 -37.00 1.90
CA LEU A 553 8.95 -38.22 1.84
C LEU A 553 8.12 -39.39 2.37
N ASP A 554 8.05 -40.45 1.57
CA ASP A 554 7.44 -41.72 1.94
C ASP A 554 8.50 -42.58 2.64
N ASP A 555 8.25 -42.92 3.91
CA ASP A 555 9.16 -43.66 4.80
C ASP A 555 10.60 -43.08 4.84
N PRO A 556 10.79 -41.83 5.30
CA PRO A 556 12.10 -41.21 5.34
C PRO A 556 13.04 -41.94 6.32
N PRO A 557 14.35 -42.04 6.01
CA PRO A 557 15.32 -42.54 6.98
C PRO A 557 15.27 -41.74 8.29
N PRO A 558 15.57 -42.37 9.45
CA PRO A 558 15.55 -41.67 10.73
C PRO A 558 16.40 -40.40 10.70
N GLY A 559 15.80 -39.26 11.08
CA GLY A 559 16.47 -37.96 11.08
C GLY A 559 16.45 -37.20 9.74
N PHE A 560 15.88 -37.77 8.67
CA PHE A 560 15.67 -37.07 7.41
C PHE A 560 14.26 -36.45 7.38
N LEU A 561 14.20 -35.15 7.05
CA LEU A 561 12.97 -34.41 6.83
C LEU A 561 13.05 -33.72 5.48
N LEU A 562 11.93 -33.71 4.74
CA LEU A 562 11.82 -32.89 3.54
C LEU A 562 11.63 -31.44 3.96
N ASN A 563 12.71 -30.66 3.95
CA ASN A 563 12.65 -29.25 4.33
C ASN A 563 12.04 -28.38 3.21
N ARG A 564 12.52 -28.55 1.97
CA ARG A 564 12.08 -27.75 0.83
C ARG A 564 12.27 -28.52 -0.47
N VAL A 565 11.31 -28.40 -1.40
CA VAL A 565 11.50 -28.76 -2.81
C VAL A 565 12.02 -27.54 -3.55
N TRP A 566 13.23 -27.62 -4.10
CA TRP A 566 13.83 -26.50 -4.84
C TRP A 566 13.29 -26.47 -6.26
N GLY A 567 12.56 -25.41 -6.60
CA GLY A 567 12.06 -25.19 -7.97
C GLY A 567 13.12 -24.63 -8.92
N TRP A 568 14.14 -23.96 -8.38
CA TRP A 568 15.21 -23.31 -9.13
C TRP A 568 16.48 -24.17 -9.14
N ASN A 569 17.03 -24.38 -10.33
CA ASN A 569 18.32 -25.02 -10.50
C ASN A 569 19.41 -23.96 -10.75
N PRO A 570 20.31 -23.72 -9.78
CA PRO A 570 21.34 -22.69 -9.91
C PRO A 570 22.39 -23.02 -10.99
N ALA A 571 22.57 -24.29 -11.35
CA ALA A 571 23.54 -24.71 -12.36
C ALA A 571 23.06 -24.40 -13.80
N THR A 572 21.76 -24.50 -14.05
CA THR A 572 21.15 -24.21 -15.35
C THR A 572 20.47 -22.85 -15.42
N LYS A 573 20.36 -22.15 -14.27
CA LYS A 573 19.60 -20.90 -14.12
C LYS A 573 18.17 -21.04 -14.66
N SER A 574 17.51 -22.17 -14.40
CA SER A 574 16.15 -22.46 -14.86
C SER A 574 15.25 -22.98 -13.75
N SER A 575 13.95 -22.72 -13.88
CA SER A 575 12.92 -23.41 -13.10
C SER A 575 12.73 -24.81 -13.67
N ASP A 576 13.19 -25.82 -12.94
CA ASP A 576 13.10 -27.22 -13.36
C ASP A 576 11.84 -27.91 -12.80
N LEU A 577 11.12 -27.25 -11.88
CA LEU A 577 9.85 -27.74 -11.35
C LEU A 577 8.67 -27.19 -12.15
N TYR A 578 7.90 -28.10 -12.73
CA TYR A 578 6.71 -27.78 -13.51
C TYR A 578 5.67 -28.89 -13.38
N LEU A 579 4.41 -28.54 -13.58
CA LEU A 579 3.34 -29.50 -13.88
C LEU A 579 3.18 -29.57 -15.40
N ALA A 580 2.97 -30.75 -15.96
CA ALA A 580 2.64 -30.91 -17.37
C ALA A 580 1.28 -31.60 -17.53
N ASP A 581 0.49 -31.15 -18.50
CA ASP A 581 -0.73 -31.84 -18.89
C ASP A 581 -0.48 -32.86 -20.02
N GLU A 582 -1.50 -33.67 -20.31
CA GLU A 582 -1.46 -34.69 -21.37
C GLU A 582 -1.28 -34.09 -22.79
N ARG A 583 -1.47 -32.77 -22.94
CA ARG A 583 -1.28 -32.04 -24.19
C ARG A 583 0.14 -31.45 -24.30
N GLY A 584 1.01 -31.74 -23.33
CA GLY A 584 2.38 -31.24 -23.28
C GLY A 584 2.50 -29.78 -22.84
N ARG A 585 1.43 -29.14 -22.35
CA ARG A 585 1.51 -27.80 -21.78
C ARG A 585 2.18 -27.87 -20.42
N ARG A 586 3.15 -26.98 -20.21
CA ARG A 586 3.90 -26.85 -18.95
C ARG A 586 3.35 -25.68 -18.15
N TYR A 587 3.21 -25.90 -16.84
CA TYR A 587 2.76 -24.94 -15.87
C TYR A 587 3.85 -24.77 -14.82
N GLU A 588 4.29 -23.53 -14.62
CA GLU A 588 5.36 -23.19 -13.69
C GLU A 588 4.81 -22.83 -12.32
N LEU A 589 5.69 -22.77 -11.31
CA LEU A 589 5.36 -22.22 -10.00
C LEU A 589 4.94 -20.75 -10.14
N THR A 590 3.85 -20.38 -9.47
CA THR A 590 3.44 -18.97 -9.33
C THR A 590 4.20 -18.33 -8.17
N ASN A 591 4.63 -17.07 -8.35
CA ASN A 591 5.40 -16.33 -7.33
C ASN A 591 4.50 -15.47 -6.42
N GLY A 592 3.28 -15.15 -6.85
CA GLY A 592 2.41 -14.18 -6.16
C GLY A 592 1.25 -14.79 -5.37
N VAL A 593 0.96 -16.08 -5.54
CA VAL A 593 -0.15 -16.76 -4.86
C VAL A 593 0.32 -18.11 -4.35
N THR A 594 0.18 -18.36 -3.06
CA THR A 594 0.36 -19.68 -2.46
C THR A 594 -0.96 -20.20 -1.93
N TRP A 595 -0.96 -21.47 -1.53
CA TRP A 595 -2.13 -22.09 -0.91
C TRP A 595 -1.72 -22.62 0.45
N ARG A 596 -2.51 -22.31 1.47
CA ARG A 596 -2.47 -22.99 2.75
C ARG A 596 -3.83 -23.63 3.01
N PRO A 597 -3.87 -24.87 3.53
CA PRO A 597 -5.09 -25.38 4.12
C PRO A 597 -5.55 -24.40 5.19
N GLY A 598 -6.85 -24.09 5.25
CA GLY A 598 -7.38 -23.37 6.39
C GLY A 598 -7.11 -24.20 7.64
N ASP A 599 -6.17 -23.75 8.48
CA ASP A 599 -6.00 -24.31 9.81
C ASP A 599 -7.33 -24.16 10.56
N GLU A 600 -7.68 -25.15 11.39
CA GLU A 600 -8.86 -25.11 12.28
C GLU A 600 -8.81 -24.01 13.36
N ARG A 601 -7.83 -23.09 13.29
CA ARG A 601 -7.81 -21.90 14.13
C ARG A 601 -8.52 -20.77 13.39
N PRO A 602 -9.53 -20.14 14.02
CA PRO A 602 -10.36 -19.18 13.34
C PRO A 602 -9.50 -17.98 12.94
N TRP A 603 -9.72 -17.54 11.70
CA TRP A 603 -10.18 -16.19 11.37
C TRP A 603 -9.93 -15.12 12.44
#